data_AF-A0A8T6QZU5-F1
#
_entry.id   AF-A0A8T6QZU5-F1
#
_cell.length_a   1.000
_cell.length_b   1.000
_cell.length_c   1.000
_cell.angle_alpha   90.00
_cell.angle_beta   90.00
_cell.angle_gamma   90.00
#
_symmetry.space_group_name_H-M   'P 1'
#
loop_
_entity.id
_entity.type
_entity.pdbx_description
1 polymer ?
#
loop_
_entity_poly.entity_id
_entity_poly.type
_entity_poly.pdbx_seq_one_letter_code
_entity_poly.pdbx_strand_id
1 'polypeptide(L)'
;MLIEDSERVLSALLADAGVTPGPVDGAQVGTVVDVVRRFVLLPVEDAAASAEDGDGLLAQYGTSTSWGPRTFEVDLTRQLVEAVEPDPRTWQLSCSLRWAPTEETAALGSANLWSFGTSWDRFFAEAMALPGWEWALGTRRPATFAVDLSLV
;
A
#
# COMPACT_ATOMS: atom_id res chain seq x y z
N MET A 1 8.11 16.89 0.38
CA MET A 1 7.32 16.74 -0.87
C MET A 1 5.88 17.13 -0.60
N LEU A 2 5.09 17.47 -1.62
CA LEU A 2 3.66 17.71 -1.44
C LEU A 2 2.85 16.41 -1.55
N ILE A 3 1.62 16.37 -1.03
CA ILE A 3 0.73 15.20 -1.16
C ILE A 3 0.55 14.83 -2.63
N GLU A 4 0.28 15.80 -3.51
CA GLU A 4 0.06 15.59 -4.95
C GLU A 4 1.31 15.02 -5.67
N ASP A 5 2.50 15.20 -5.11
CA ASP A 5 3.74 14.61 -5.66
C ASP A 5 3.91 13.12 -5.32
N SER A 6 3.13 12.60 -4.37
CA SER A 6 3.39 11.32 -3.71
C SER A 6 3.39 10.14 -4.69
N GLU A 7 2.43 10.08 -5.62
CA GLU A 7 2.36 9.03 -6.65
C GLU A 7 3.60 9.04 -7.55
N ARG A 8 3.98 10.23 -8.03
CA ARG A 8 5.14 10.42 -8.89
C ARG A 8 6.43 10.03 -8.19
N VAL A 9 6.60 10.43 -6.92
CA VAL A 9 7.79 10.12 -6.13
C VAL A 9 7.86 8.61 -5.84
N LEU A 10 6.77 7.98 -5.41
CA LEU A 10 6.75 6.54 -5.16
C LEU A 10 7.02 5.74 -6.44
N SER A 11 6.39 6.14 -7.55
CA SER A 11 6.62 5.51 -8.86
C SER A 11 8.06 5.62 -9.33
N ALA A 12 8.73 6.76 -9.08
CA ALA A 12 10.15 6.92 -9.39
C ALA A 12 11.04 5.99 -8.54
N LEU A 13 10.77 5.89 -7.24
CA LEU A 13 11.52 4.98 -6.35
C LEU A 13 11.32 3.50 -6.72
N LEU A 14 10.11 3.13 -7.14
CA LEU A 14 9.83 1.78 -7.66
C LEU A 14 10.61 1.53 -8.95
N ALA A 15 10.58 2.48 -9.89
CA ALA A 15 11.28 2.35 -11.16
C ALA A 15 12.80 2.23 -10.97
N ASP A 16 13.39 3.01 -10.07
CA ASP A 16 14.81 2.92 -9.68
C ASP A 16 15.16 1.55 -9.08
N ALA A 17 14.19 0.90 -8.42
CA ALA A 17 14.31 -0.47 -7.91
C ALA A 17 13.98 -1.55 -8.97
N GLY A 18 13.71 -1.16 -10.23
CA GLY A 18 13.39 -2.06 -11.33
C GLY A 18 11.95 -2.57 -11.33
N VAL A 19 11.04 -1.91 -10.61
CA VAL A 19 9.61 -2.26 -10.55
C VAL A 19 8.78 -1.14 -11.16
N THR A 20 7.93 -1.46 -12.13
CA THR A 20 7.00 -0.49 -12.73
C THR A 20 5.57 -1.01 -12.64
N PRO A 21 4.55 -0.13 -12.53
CA PRO A 21 3.14 -0.53 -12.63
C PRO A 21 2.88 -1.40 -13.87
N GLY A 22 1.99 -2.38 -13.73
CA GLY A 22 1.72 -3.41 -14.74
C GLY A 22 2.07 -4.82 -14.24
N PRO A 23 2.43 -5.74 -15.15
CA PRO A 23 2.85 -7.09 -14.76
C PRO A 23 4.20 -7.05 -14.05
N VAL A 24 4.27 -7.59 -12.83
CA VAL A 24 5.51 -7.73 -12.05
C VAL A 24 5.77 -9.20 -11.75
N ASP A 25 7.02 -9.56 -11.50
CA ASP A 25 7.41 -10.91 -11.08
C ASP A 25 7.13 -11.12 -9.59
N GLY A 26 6.87 -12.37 -9.19
CA GLY A 26 6.60 -12.68 -7.78
C GLY A 26 7.78 -12.37 -6.84
N ALA A 27 9.01 -12.38 -7.36
CA ALA A 27 10.20 -11.96 -6.61
C ALA A 27 10.21 -10.44 -6.31
N GLN A 28 9.46 -9.63 -7.08
CA GLN A 28 9.41 -8.18 -6.93
C GLN A 28 8.42 -7.71 -5.86
N VAL A 29 7.55 -8.59 -5.33
CA VAL A 29 6.61 -8.24 -4.25
C VAL A 29 7.37 -7.72 -3.02
N GLY A 30 8.46 -8.39 -2.63
CA GLY A 30 9.32 -7.92 -1.53
C GLY A 30 9.98 -6.57 -1.83
N THR A 31 10.39 -6.35 -3.09
CA THR A 31 10.94 -5.07 -3.53
C THR A 31 9.93 -3.93 -3.41
N VAL A 32 8.64 -4.16 -3.75
CA VAL A 32 7.58 -3.18 -3.56
C VAL A 32 7.46 -2.79 -2.09
N VAL A 33 7.42 -3.77 -1.18
CA VAL A 33 7.34 -3.52 0.28
C VAL A 33 8.55 -2.73 0.76
N ASP A 34 9.76 -3.10 0.35
CA ASP A 34 10.99 -2.40 0.73
C ASP A 34 11.01 -0.95 0.24
N VAL A 35 10.49 -0.69 -0.97
CA VAL A 35 10.38 0.66 -1.52
C VAL A 35 9.34 1.47 -0.73
N VAL A 36 8.16 0.92 -0.46
CA VAL A 36 7.13 1.59 0.36
C VAL A 36 7.67 1.91 1.76
N ARG A 37 8.42 0.99 2.38
CA ARG A 37 9.06 1.20 3.68
C ARG A 37 10.04 2.38 3.68
N ARG A 38 10.77 2.60 2.59
CA ARG A 38 11.65 3.77 2.44
C ARG A 38 10.85 5.04 2.15
N PHE A 39 9.82 4.93 1.33
CA PHE A 39 8.96 6.03 0.92
C PHE A 39 8.21 6.65 2.11
N VAL A 40 7.70 5.85 3.04
CA VAL A 40 6.97 6.39 4.21
C VAL A 40 7.85 7.21 5.17
N LEU A 41 9.17 7.11 5.05
CA LEU A 41 10.10 7.94 5.81
C LEU A 41 10.31 9.32 5.18
N LEU A 42 9.81 9.55 3.96
CA LEU A 42 9.88 10.84 3.31
C LEU A 42 8.82 11.78 3.88
N PRO A 43 9.21 13.00 4.29
CA PRO A 43 8.26 13.98 4.82
C PRO A 43 7.35 14.52 3.72
N VAL A 44 6.07 14.65 4.07
CA VAL A 44 5.04 15.32 3.28
C VAL A 44 4.70 16.64 3.97
N GLU A 45 5.02 17.75 3.31
CA GLU A 45 5.09 19.08 3.96
C GLU A 45 3.71 19.70 4.21
N ASP A 46 2.75 19.36 3.37
CA ASP A 46 1.36 19.81 3.38
C ASP A 46 0.41 18.77 3.99
N ALA A 47 0.94 17.74 4.65
CA ALA A 47 0.16 16.76 5.41
C ALA A 47 0.20 17.03 6.92
N ALA A 48 -0.94 16.81 7.59
CA ALA A 48 -1.04 16.84 9.04
C ALA A 48 -0.19 15.72 9.67
N ALA A 49 0.21 15.93 10.92
CA ALA A 49 1.14 15.02 11.57
C ALA A 49 0.49 13.67 11.87
N SER A 50 1.29 12.60 11.87
CA SER A 50 0.82 11.25 12.25
C SER A 50 0.22 11.20 13.67
N ALA A 51 0.66 12.07 14.60
CA ALA A 51 0.10 12.16 15.95
C ALA A 51 -1.35 12.68 15.99
N GLU A 52 -1.83 13.26 14.89
CA GLU A 52 -3.20 13.74 14.69
C GLU A 52 -3.97 12.83 13.71
N ASP A 53 -3.48 11.60 13.52
CA ASP A 53 -3.95 10.65 12.51
C ASP A 53 -3.89 11.17 11.05
N GLY A 54 -3.06 12.18 10.81
CA GLY A 54 -2.93 12.84 9.51
C GLY A 54 -2.00 12.16 8.51
N ASP A 55 -1.13 11.25 8.97
CA ASP A 55 -0.22 10.46 8.13
C ASP A 55 -0.13 9.03 8.69
N GLY A 56 -0.77 8.09 7.99
CA GLY A 56 -0.90 6.69 8.40
C GLY A 56 -0.74 5.75 7.22
N LEU A 57 -0.34 4.51 7.51
CA LEU A 57 -0.23 3.43 6.54
C LEU A 57 -1.22 2.33 6.90
N LEU A 58 -1.99 1.88 5.90
CA LEU A 58 -2.92 0.77 5.96
C LEU A 58 -2.32 -0.40 5.18
N ALA A 59 -2.16 -1.55 5.82
CA ALA A 59 -1.93 -2.82 5.13
C ALA A 59 -3.25 -3.60 5.13
N GLN A 60 -3.68 -4.04 3.96
CA GLN A 60 -4.91 -4.82 3.83
C GLN A 60 -4.76 -5.94 2.82
N TYR A 61 -5.57 -6.97 2.97
CA TYR A 61 -5.73 -8.00 1.97
C TYR A 61 -7.17 -8.52 1.94
N GLY A 62 -7.56 -9.07 0.80
CA GLY A 62 -8.85 -9.72 0.67
C GLY A 62 -9.17 -10.10 -0.75
N THR A 63 -10.31 -10.75 -0.94
CA THR A 63 -10.87 -11.01 -2.26
C THR A 63 -12.05 -10.09 -2.51
N SER A 64 -12.01 -9.28 -3.57
CA SER A 64 -13.06 -8.31 -3.89
C SER A 64 -13.44 -8.34 -5.38
N THR A 65 -14.61 -7.78 -5.68
CA THR A 65 -15.10 -7.47 -7.04
C THR A 65 -15.09 -5.97 -7.33
N SER A 66 -14.58 -5.12 -6.42
CA SER A 66 -14.62 -3.66 -6.56
C SER A 66 -13.93 -3.13 -7.83
N TRP A 67 -12.95 -3.88 -8.35
CA TRP A 67 -12.14 -3.50 -9.52
C TRP A 67 -12.49 -4.31 -10.78
N GLY A 68 -13.69 -4.90 -10.82
CA GLY A 68 -14.18 -5.73 -11.93
C GLY A 68 -14.25 -7.22 -11.57
N PRO A 69 -13.59 -8.13 -12.31
CA PRO A 69 -13.63 -9.55 -11.99
C PRO A 69 -13.08 -9.80 -10.58
N ARG A 70 -13.60 -10.84 -9.93
CA ARG A 70 -13.17 -11.24 -8.58
C ARG A 70 -11.66 -11.42 -8.57
N THR A 71 -10.96 -10.69 -7.70
CA THR A 71 -9.50 -10.72 -7.57
C THR A 71 -9.11 -10.82 -6.11
N PHE A 72 -8.04 -11.57 -5.83
CA PHE A 72 -7.36 -11.49 -4.55
C PHE A 72 -6.36 -10.33 -4.60
N GLU A 73 -6.33 -9.51 -3.58
CA GLU A 73 -5.55 -8.27 -3.52
C GLU A 73 -4.81 -8.19 -2.19
N VAL A 74 -3.57 -7.69 -2.26
CA VAL A 74 -2.89 -7.07 -1.11
C VAL A 74 -2.60 -5.63 -1.46
N ASP A 75 -2.74 -4.75 -0.48
CA ASP A 75 -2.62 -3.31 -0.69
C ASP A 75 -1.96 -2.62 0.52
N LEU A 76 -0.98 -1.77 0.21
CA LEU A 76 -0.41 -0.80 1.16
C LEU A 76 -0.90 0.58 0.75
N THR A 77 -1.73 1.21 1.59
CA THR A 77 -2.26 2.54 1.34
C THR A 77 -1.74 3.54 2.36
N ARG A 78 -0.98 4.56 1.92
CA ARG A 78 -0.63 5.70 2.78
C ARG A 78 -1.77 6.71 2.72
N GLN A 79 -2.41 6.97 3.86
CA GLN A 79 -3.42 8.00 4.02
C GLN A 79 -2.74 9.29 4.49
N LEU A 80 -3.01 10.38 3.79
CA LEU A 80 -2.48 11.71 4.07
C LEU A 80 -3.65 12.69 4.18
N VAL A 81 -3.72 13.43 5.28
CA VAL A 81 -4.72 14.47 5.52
C VAL A 81 -4.04 15.82 5.35
N GLU A 82 -4.63 16.74 4.59
CA GLU A 82 -4.04 18.06 4.39
C GLU A 82 -3.87 18.82 5.72
N ALA A 83 -2.74 19.51 5.89
CA ALA A 83 -2.48 20.41 7.01
C ALA A 83 -3.17 21.77 6.84
N VAL A 84 -4.44 21.76 6.43
CA VAL A 84 -5.25 22.97 6.18
C VAL A 84 -6.54 22.90 7.00
N GLU A 85 -6.92 24.04 7.56
CA GLU A 85 -8.15 24.20 8.33
C GLU A 85 -9.10 25.14 7.58
N PRO A 86 -10.42 25.00 7.70
CA PRO A 86 -11.16 24.10 8.61
C PRO A 86 -11.60 22.76 8.00
N ASP A 87 -11.34 22.53 6.72
CA ASP A 87 -11.89 21.37 5.97
C ASP A 87 -10.76 20.63 5.25
N PRO A 88 -9.91 19.90 6.01
CA PRO A 88 -8.77 19.19 5.44
C PRO A 88 -9.25 18.03 4.57
N ARG A 89 -8.68 17.92 3.37
CA ARG A 89 -8.96 16.80 2.47
C ARG A 89 -8.13 15.57 2.82
N THR A 90 -8.73 14.39 2.65
CA THR A 90 -8.04 13.11 2.83
C THR A 90 -7.65 12.54 1.48
N TRP A 91 -6.38 12.17 1.36
CA TRP A 91 -5.80 11.55 0.19
C TRP A 91 -5.35 10.13 0.54
N GLN A 92 -5.51 9.20 -0.40
CA GLN A 92 -5.03 7.83 -0.27
C GLN A 92 -4.12 7.49 -1.44
N LEU A 93 -2.87 7.16 -1.13
CA LEU A 93 -1.90 6.62 -2.06
C LEU A 93 -1.83 5.10 -1.90
N SER A 94 -2.44 4.38 -2.81
CA SER A 94 -2.52 2.91 -2.80
C SER A 94 -1.39 2.28 -3.62
N CYS A 95 -0.89 1.14 -3.14
CA CYS A 95 0.06 0.26 -3.82
C CYS A 95 -0.51 -1.16 -3.80
N SER A 96 -1.22 -1.51 -4.87
CA SER A 96 -2.04 -2.72 -4.90
C SER A 96 -1.45 -3.76 -5.85
N LEU A 97 -1.34 -5.00 -5.36
CA LEU A 97 -0.96 -6.18 -6.12
C LEU A 97 -2.14 -7.13 -6.19
N ARG A 98 -2.47 -7.65 -7.37
CA ARG A 98 -3.67 -8.47 -7.58
C ARG A 98 -3.36 -9.78 -8.27
N TRP A 99 -4.05 -10.83 -7.85
CA TRP A 99 -3.98 -12.18 -8.42
C TRP A 99 -5.38 -12.68 -8.79
N ALA A 100 -5.42 -13.68 -9.68
CA ALA A 100 -6.61 -14.49 -9.83
C ALA A 100 -6.91 -15.21 -8.50
N PRO A 101 -8.16 -15.20 -8.03
CA PRO A 101 -8.51 -15.83 -6.76
C PRO A 101 -8.46 -17.35 -6.91
N THR A 102 -7.95 -18.02 -5.89
CA THR A 102 -7.92 -19.48 -5.76
C THR A 102 -8.68 -19.92 -4.50
N GLU A 103 -8.87 -21.23 -4.32
CA GLU A 103 -9.39 -21.78 -3.05
C GLU A 103 -8.47 -21.44 -1.87
N GLU A 104 -7.15 -21.42 -2.09
CA GLU A 104 -6.15 -21.02 -1.11
C GLU A 104 -6.37 -19.57 -0.67
N THR A 105 -6.46 -18.61 -1.61
CA THR A 105 -6.67 -17.20 -1.27
C THR A 105 -8.05 -16.92 -0.69
N ALA A 106 -9.06 -17.73 -1.05
CA ALA A 106 -10.38 -17.63 -0.45
C ALA A 106 -10.39 -18.06 1.03
N ALA A 107 -9.58 -19.06 1.40
CA ALA A 107 -9.45 -19.54 2.78
C ALA A 107 -8.73 -18.53 3.70
N LEU A 108 -7.91 -17.62 3.14
CA LEU A 108 -7.22 -16.57 3.91
C LEU A 108 -8.17 -15.50 4.46
N GLY A 109 -9.38 -15.38 3.89
CA GLY A 109 -10.35 -14.35 4.25
C GLY A 109 -9.88 -12.95 3.85
N SER A 110 -10.16 -11.98 4.73
CA SER A 110 -9.71 -10.59 4.60
C SER A 110 -9.33 -10.03 5.96
N ALA A 111 -8.35 -9.14 5.98
CA ALA A 111 -7.97 -8.39 7.18
C ALA A 111 -7.31 -7.07 6.79
N ASN A 112 -7.21 -6.18 7.77
CA ASN A 112 -6.46 -4.94 7.65
C ASN A 112 -5.71 -4.62 8.95
N LEU A 113 -4.70 -3.77 8.83
CA LEU A 113 -3.87 -3.26 9.93
C LEU A 113 -3.49 -1.82 9.63
N TRP A 114 -3.71 -0.93 10.61
CA TRP A 114 -3.30 0.47 10.55
C TRP A 114 -2.01 0.72 11.34
N SER A 115 -1.21 1.69 10.89
CA SER A 115 0.03 2.10 11.56
C SER A 115 -0.15 3.10 12.70
N PHE A 116 -1.37 3.59 12.97
CA PHE A 116 -1.59 4.58 14.01
C PHE A 116 -1.17 4.05 15.39
N GLY A 117 -0.42 4.87 16.13
CA GLY A 117 0.08 4.51 17.46
C GLY A 117 1.20 3.45 17.48
N THR A 118 1.77 3.08 16.34
CA THR A 118 2.89 2.13 16.24
C THR A 118 4.06 2.70 15.44
N SER A 119 5.26 2.14 15.62
CA SER A 119 6.42 2.51 14.79
C SER A 119 6.34 1.85 13.42
N TRP A 120 6.94 2.47 12.40
CA TRP A 120 7.01 1.88 11.06
C TRP A 120 7.60 0.47 11.06
N ASP A 121 8.69 0.25 11.79
CA ASP A 121 9.33 -1.08 11.87
C ASP A 121 8.39 -2.14 12.44
N ARG A 122 7.64 -1.80 13.49
CA ARG A 122 6.66 -2.72 14.09
C ARG A 122 5.48 -2.94 13.15
N PHE A 123 4.96 -1.88 12.53
CA PHE A 123 3.90 -1.98 11.54
C PHE A 123 4.27 -2.94 10.40
N PHE A 124 5.44 -2.77 9.76
CA PHE A 124 5.83 -3.63 8.64
C PHE A 124 6.04 -5.08 9.08
N ALA A 125 6.58 -5.32 10.29
CA ALA A 125 6.71 -6.67 10.82
C ALA A 125 5.35 -7.35 11.01
N GLU A 126 4.37 -6.64 11.60
CA GLU A 126 3.02 -7.16 11.81
C GLU A 126 2.22 -7.29 10.51
N ALA A 127 2.32 -6.30 9.61
CA ALA A 127 1.64 -6.27 8.32
C ALA A 127 2.09 -7.43 7.43
N MET A 128 3.39 -7.70 7.33
CA MET A 128 3.90 -8.79 6.49
C MET A 128 3.65 -10.18 7.09
N ALA A 129 3.30 -10.25 8.38
CA ALA A 129 2.85 -11.47 9.04
C ALA A 129 1.34 -11.73 8.91
N LEU A 130 0.58 -10.81 8.29
CA LEU A 130 -0.82 -11.06 7.96
C LEU A 130 -0.92 -12.21 6.94
N PRO A 131 -1.87 -13.15 7.07
CA PRO A 131 -1.92 -14.34 6.20
C PRO A 131 -1.92 -14.04 4.70
N GLY A 132 -2.62 -12.97 4.27
CA GLY A 132 -2.62 -12.56 2.86
C GLY A 132 -1.30 -11.97 2.38
N TRP A 133 -0.60 -11.22 3.23
CA TRP A 133 0.72 -10.66 2.91
C TRP A 133 1.80 -11.73 2.91
N GLU A 134 1.80 -12.63 3.89
CA GLU A 134 2.70 -13.78 3.93
C GLU A 134 2.52 -14.64 2.66
N TRP A 135 1.27 -14.89 2.25
CA TRP A 135 0.97 -15.59 1.02
C TRP A 135 1.49 -14.85 -0.23
N ALA A 136 1.29 -13.53 -0.32
CA ALA A 136 1.73 -12.72 -1.45
C ALA A 136 3.26 -12.71 -1.60
N LEU A 137 4.00 -12.72 -0.49
CA LEU A 137 5.47 -12.73 -0.47
C LEU A 137 6.09 -14.05 -0.95
N GLY A 138 5.30 -15.13 -1.08
CA GLY A 138 5.79 -16.47 -1.45
C GLY A 138 6.15 -16.68 -2.93
N THR A 139 6.69 -15.67 -3.62
CA THR A 139 7.14 -15.69 -5.04
C THR A 139 6.05 -15.90 -6.09
N ARG A 140 4.77 -15.75 -5.73
CA ARG A 140 3.63 -15.89 -6.64
C ARG A 140 3.48 -14.65 -7.52
N ARG A 141 3.42 -14.81 -8.84
CA ARG A 141 3.35 -13.69 -9.79
C ARG A 141 1.98 -12.99 -9.76
N PRO A 142 1.90 -11.70 -9.39
CA PRO A 142 0.68 -10.91 -9.54
C PRO A 142 0.26 -10.80 -11.00
N ALA A 143 -1.04 -10.78 -11.25
CA ALA A 143 -1.59 -10.43 -12.54
C ALA A 143 -1.39 -8.93 -12.84
N THR A 144 -1.57 -8.08 -11.82
CA THR A 144 -1.38 -6.63 -11.94
C THR A 144 -0.74 -6.04 -10.69
N PHE A 145 0.01 -4.96 -10.90
CA PHE A 145 0.52 -4.05 -9.90
C PHE A 145 0.10 -2.62 -10.30
N ALA A 146 -0.41 -1.85 -9.35
CA ALA A 146 -0.83 -0.47 -9.57
C ALA A 146 -0.42 0.43 -8.39
N VAL A 147 -0.14 1.69 -8.71
CA VAL A 147 0.02 2.79 -7.77
C VAL A 147 -0.98 3.85 -8.17
N ASP A 148 -1.76 4.37 -7.23
CA ASP A 148 -2.82 5.35 -7.49
C ASP A 148 -2.95 6.31 -6.32
N LEU A 149 -2.93 7.62 -6.60
CA LEU A 149 -3.29 8.64 -5.63
C LEU A 149 -4.71 9.14 -5.89
N SER A 150 -5.56 9.02 -4.89
CA SER A 150 -6.95 9.45 -4.97
C SER A 150 -7.34 10.35 -3.80
N LEU A 151 -8.28 11.26 -4.08
CA LEU A 151 -8.99 12.06 -3.08
C LEU A 151 -10.21 11.28 -2.60
N VAL A 152 -10.43 11.23 -1.28
CA VAL A 152 -11.46 10.39 -0.62
C VAL A 152 -12.49 11.22 0.14
#